data_AF-A0A8W8LIZ1-F1
#
_entry.id   AF-A0A8W8LIZ1-F1
#
_cell.length_a   1.000
_cell.length_b   1.000
_cell.length_c   1.000
_cell.angle_alpha   90.00
_cell.angle_beta   90.00
_cell.angle_gamma   90.00
#
_symmetry.space_group_name_H-M   'P 1'
#
loop_
_entity.id
_entity.type
_entity.pdbx_description
1 polymer ?
#
loop_
_entity_poly.entity_id
_entity_poly.type
_entity_poly.pdbx_seq_one_letter_code
_entity_poly.pdbx_strand_id
1 'polypeptide(L)'
;VRHFSLISQRLICITVVTTVTLMGIGWTTRTAYSLSLITILLPIECLTLSLFWELGASLGGTVTGYAIIAPNTGQRRNTGATLLSGALVQDIGSRATASLNKMNQFFSYHMIDSYGCDYSTSGISPDNIETKIKAFFDRRTSDGPKFDTYVLYFSGDTYDTGDWALTDGQSLSFQTLLDWWSSRNMDTGSRLILVLDTNHSYLWVSPIRRVYDEYVAIQTCKYVKASDPESSDVARVGSFTKDFVDYNQGEELEQNWNDKKRSVTALYQVSRCWTDFTFHLPTPGEITDHWDSSFPRLLKPLLKAVNFGGVGNPCCCVGCVMRCLKRKKMKWLPPKELNTGHSFKLVRS
;
A
#
# COMPACT_ATOMS: atom_id res chain seq x y z
N VAL A 1 -14.30 -12.29 2.10
CA VAL A 1 -13.48 -13.13 1.19
C VAL A 1 -12.09 -13.44 1.78
N ARG A 2 -11.32 -12.46 2.24
CA ARG A 2 -9.99 -12.69 2.85
C ARG A 2 -10.02 -13.58 4.09
N HIS A 3 -10.98 -13.36 4.99
CA HIS A 3 -11.17 -14.24 6.16
C HIS A 3 -11.44 -15.68 5.74
N PHE A 4 -12.31 -15.87 4.75
CA PHE A 4 -12.62 -17.17 4.19
C PHE A 4 -11.39 -17.84 3.54
N SER A 5 -10.56 -17.11 2.79
CA SER A 5 -9.35 -17.68 2.17
C SER A 5 -8.30 -18.10 3.20
N LEU A 6 -8.08 -17.30 4.25
CA LEU A 6 -7.16 -17.63 5.35
C LEU A 6 -7.62 -18.84 6.16
N ILE A 7 -8.93 -18.94 6.46
CA ILE A 7 -9.50 -20.09 7.16
C ILE A 7 -9.40 -21.34 6.28
N SER A 8 -9.72 -21.23 4.99
CA SER A 8 -9.63 -22.32 4.02
C SER A 8 -8.20 -22.81 3.83
N GLN A 9 -7.22 -21.90 3.79
CA GLN A 9 -5.79 -22.24 3.73
C GLN A 9 -5.37 -23.08 4.94
N ARG A 10 -5.81 -22.73 6.15
CA ARG A 10 -5.51 -23.52 7.36
C ARG A 10 -6.17 -24.89 7.32
N LEU A 11 -7.43 -24.96 6.89
CA LEU A 11 -8.16 -26.22 6.74
C LEU A 11 -7.47 -27.15 5.75
N ILE A 12 -7.11 -26.68 4.55
CA ILE A 12 -6.46 -27.49 3.52
C ILE A 12 -5.05 -27.92 3.96
N CYS A 13 -4.33 -27.07 4.70
CA CYS A 13 -3.05 -27.48 5.28
C CYS A 13 -3.22 -28.67 6.25
N ILE A 14 -4.27 -28.64 7.08
CA ILE A 14 -4.62 -29.77 7.95
C ILE A 14 -4.97 -31.01 7.10
N THR A 15 -5.73 -30.86 6.01
CA THR A 15 -6.08 -32.02 5.17
C THR A 15 -4.85 -32.62 4.49
N VAL A 16 -3.93 -31.81 3.97
CA VAL A 16 -2.64 -32.26 3.42
C VAL A 16 -1.84 -33.04 4.47
N VAL A 17 -1.76 -32.55 5.71
CA VAL A 17 -1.07 -33.25 6.80
C VAL A 17 -1.75 -34.59 7.12
N THR A 18 -3.08 -34.64 7.10
CA THR A 18 -3.82 -35.90 7.27
C THR A 18 -3.57 -36.87 6.11
N THR A 19 -3.48 -36.38 4.88
CA THR A 19 -3.19 -37.20 3.69
C THR A 19 -1.76 -37.75 3.73
N VAL A 20 -0.78 -36.95 4.18
CA VAL A 20 0.61 -37.39 4.37
C VAL A 20 0.74 -38.42 5.49
N THR A 21 0.00 -38.26 6.59
CA THR A 21 -0.01 -39.25 7.67
C THR A 21 -0.71 -40.54 7.25
N LEU A 22 -1.82 -40.45 6.51
CA LEU A 22 -2.47 -41.60 5.88
C LEU A 22 -1.56 -42.29 4.86
N MET A 23 -0.72 -41.54 4.15
CA MET A 23 0.31 -42.10 3.28
C MET A 23 1.35 -42.88 4.07
N GLY A 24 1.83 -42.35 5.19
CA GLY A 24 2.75 -43.06 6.08
C GLY A 24 2.18 -44.38 6.62
N ILE A 25 0.90 -44.37 7.02
CA ILE A 25 0.20 -45.57 7.49
C ILE A 25 -0.07 -46.54 6.32
N GLY A 26 -0.54 -46.03 5.18
CA GLY A 26 -0.85 -46.82 3.98
C GLY A 26 0.39 -47.43 3.31
N TRP A 27 1.57 -46.85 3.54
CA TRP A 27 2.85 -47.45 3.12
C TRP A 27 3.12 -48.78 3.81
N THR A 28 2.62 -48.96 5.04
CA THR A 28 2.76 -50.22 5.79
C THR A 28 1.86 -51.32 5.24
N THR A 29 0.70 -50.99 4.66
CA THR A 29 -0.30 -51.96 4.20
C THR A 29 -0.15 -52.38 2.73
N ARG A 30 0.65 -51.67 1.92
CA ARG A 30 1.00 -51.99 0.51
C ARG A 30 -0.18 -52.36 -0.41
N THR A 31 -1.38 -51.83 -0.15
CA THR A 31 -2.55 -52.06 -1.01
C THR A 31 -2.56 -51.15 -2.23
N ALA A 32 -2.88 -51.67 -3.42
CA ALA A 32 -2.91 -50.86 -4.66
C ALA A 32 -3.93 -49.70 -4.61
N TYR A 33 -5.06 -49.88 -3.92
CA TYR A 33 -6.10 -48.87 -3.76
C TYR A 33 -5.65 -47.67 -2.92
N SER A 34 -4.92 -47.89 -1.83
CA SER A 34 -4.42 -46.79 -0.99
C SER A 34 -3.42 -45.93 -1.77
N LEU A 35 -2.54 -46.57 -2.55
CA LEU A 35 -1.53 -45.88 -3.36
C LEU A 35 -2.16 -45.06 -4.49
N SER A 36 -3.20 -45.59 -5.14
CA SER A 36 -3.97 -44.88 -6.16
C SER A 36 -4.72 -43.67 -5.61
N LEU A 37 -5.42 -43.82 -4.48
CA LEU A 37 -6.16 -42.71 -3.85
C LEU A 37 -5.22 -41.56 -3.44
N ILE A 38 -4.06 -41.87 -2.86
CA ILE A 38 -3.09 -40.85 -2.44
C ILE A 38 -2.52 -40.10 -3.65
N THR A 39 -2.24 -40.81 -4.75
CA THR A 39 -1.65 -40.21 -5.95
C THR A 39 -2.62 -39.24 -6.65
N ILE A 40 -3.92 -39.45 -6.50
CA ILE A 40 -4.96 -38.54 -7.03
C ILE A 40 -5.20 -37.39 -6.06
N LEU A 41 -5.29 -37.68 -4.76
CA LEU A 41 -5.76 -36.74 -3.75
C LEU A 41 -4.68 -35.71 -3.39
N LEU A 42 -3.41 -36.12 -3.26
CA LEU A 42 -2.32 -35.22 -2.89
C LEU A 42 -2.10 -34.07 -3.90
N PRO A 43 -2.06 -34.30 -5.23
CA PRO A 43 -1.95 -33.19 -6.19
C PRO A 43 -3.13 -32.22 -6.14
N ILE A 44 -4.35 -32.70 -5.94
CA ILE A 44 -5.55 -31.86 -5.85
C ILE A 44 -5.47 -30.98 -4.59
N GLU A 45 -5.07 -31.55 -3.46
CA GLU A 45 -4.87 -30.78 -2.22
C GLU A 45 -3.72 -29.77 -2.35
N CYS A 46 -2.63 -30.12 -3.01
CA CYS A 46 -1.53 -29.18 -3.27
C CYS A 46 -1.96 -28.04 -4.20
N LEU A 47 -2.73 -28.32 -5.25
CA LEU A 47 -3.25 -27.30 -6.17
C LEU A 47 -4.23 -26.37 -5.47
N THR A 48 -5.14 -26.91 -4.67
CA THR A 48 -6.09 -26.10 -3.89
C THR A 48 -5.34 -25.29 -2.83
N LEU A 49 -4.36 -25.85 -2.14
CA LEU A 49 -3.51 -25.11 -1.20
C LEU A 49 -2.78 -23.96 -1.90
N SER A 50 -2.19 -24.20 -3.07
CA SER A 50 -1.53 -23.16 -3.87
C SER A 50 -2.50 -22.07 -4.28
N LEU A 51 -3.70 -22.44 -4.75
CA LEU A 51 -4.74 -21.49 -5.11
C LEU A 51 -5.15 -20.62 -3.92
N PHE A 52 -5.40 -21.21 -2.75
CA PHE A 52 -5.76 -20.45 -1.56
C PHE A 52 -4.59 -19.65 -0.99
N TRP A 53 -3.35 -20.08 -1.21
CA TRP A 53 -2.15 -19.32 -0.88
C TRP A 53 -2.03 -18.08 -1.75
N GLU A 54 -2.19 -18.21 -3.07
CA GLU A 54 -2.21 -17.10 -4.01
C GLU A 54 -3.40 -16.17 -3.77
N LEU A 55 -4.58 -16.74 -3.47
CA LEU A 55 -5.78 -15.99 -3.12
C LEU A 55 -5.59 -15.24 -1.80
N GLY A 56 -4.98 -15.86 -0.78
CA GLY A 56 -4.63 -15.21 0.48
C GLY A 56 -3.57 -14.11 0.33
N ALA A 57 -2.63 -14.27 -0.62
CA ALA A 57 -1.60 -13.30 -0.94
C ALA A 57 -2.11 -12.12 -1.81
N SER A 58 -3.11 -12.38 -2.66
CA SER A 58 -3.72 -11.38 -3.57
C SER A 58 -4.87 -10.63 -2.93
N LEU A 59 -5.63 -11.26 -2.02
CA LEU A 59 -6.54 -10.55 -1.12
C LEU A 59 -5.72 -9.89 0.00
N GLY A 60 -5.11 -8.75 -0.35
CA GLY A 60 -4.50 -7.83 0.58
C GLY A 60 -5.46 -7.39 1.68
N GLY A 61 -4.92 -6.71 2.69
CA GLY A 61 -5.74 -6.12 3.75
C GLY A 61 -6.74 -5.07 3.26
N THR A 62 -7.52 -4.51 4.17
CA THR A 62 -8.43 -3.42 3.82
C THR A 62 -7.63 -2.16 3.53
N VAL A 63 -7.92 -1.50 2.40
CA VAL A 63 -7.20 -0.30 1.97
C VAL A 63 -8.17 0.80 1.58
N THR A 64 -7.88 2.02 2.04
CA THR A 64 -8.61 3.22 1.64
C THR A 64 -7.66 4.25 1.03
N GLY A 65 -8.13 4.95 0.00
CA GLY A 65 -7.35 5.92 -0.77
C GLY A 65 -7.99 7.30 -0.71
N TYR A 66 -7.17 8.34 -0.54
CA TYR A 66 -7.59 9.73 -0.67
C TYR A 66 -6.62 10.46 -1.60
N ALA A 67 -7.14 11.12 -2.63
CA ALA A 67 -6.33 11.90 -3.56
C ALA A 67 -6.66 13.39 -3.43
N ILE A 68 -5.63 14.20 -3.25
CA ILE A 68 -5.71 15.65 -3.20
C ILE A 68 -4.91 16.21 -4.37
N ILE A 69 -5.59 16.94 -5.26
CA ILE A 69 -4.98 17.50 -6.46
C ILE A 69 -5.25 19.00 -6.50
N ALA A 70 -4.16 19.76 -6.47
CA ALA A 70 -4.14 21.18 -6.74
C ALA A 70 -3.34 21.46 -8.02
N PRO A 71 -3.75 22.43 -8.85
CA PRO A 71 -2.98 22.84 -10.00
C PRO A 71 -1.62 23.37 -9.52
N ASN A 72 -0.53 22.84 -10.07
CA ASN A 72 0.80 23.35 -9.79
C ASN A 72 1.01 24.64 -10.60
N THR A 73 0.95 25.78 -9.91
CA THR A 73 1.15 27.11 -10.51
C THR A 73 2.61 27.55 -10.48
N GLY A 74 3.48 26.77 -9.82
CA GLY A 74 4.90 27.10 -9.69
C GLY A 74 5.14 28.29 -8.76
N GLN A 75 4.23 28.53 -7.80
CA GLN A 75 4.33 29.62 -6.83
C GLN A 75 5.67 29.58 -6.10
N ARG A 76 6.53 30.57 -6.38
CA ARG A 76 7.73 30.84 -5.57
C ARG A 76 7.35 31.76 -4.42
N ARG A 77 7.84 31.44 -3.21
CA ARG A 77 7.82 32.38 -2.08
C ARG A 77 8.45 33.71 -2.55
N ASN A 78 7.76 34.82 -2.33
CA ASN A 78 8.21 36.21 -2.58
C ASN A 78 8.15 36.77 -4.02
N THR A 79 7.61 36.07 -5.01
CA THR A 79 7.22 36.73 -6.26
C THR A 79 5.76 37.16 -6.15
N GLY A 80 5.47 38.46 -6.24
CA GLY A 80 4.09 38.98 -6.26
C GLY A 80 3.22 38.27 -7.31
N ALA A 81 1.90 38.48 -7.24
CA ALA A 81 0.91 37.84 -8.10
C ALA A 81 1.37 37.83 -9.56
N THR A 82 1.83 36.67 -10.03
CA THR A 82 2.34 36.51 -11.39
C THR A 82 1.13 36.15 -12.24
N LEU A 83 0.74 37.04 -13.15
CA LEU A 83 -0.36 36.76 -14.07
C LEU A 83 0.06 35.61 -15.00
N LEU A 84 -0.53 34.45 -14.79
CA LEU A 84 -0.37 33.31 -15.70
C LEU A 84 -1.17 33.60 -16.98
N SER A 85 -0.57 33.31 -18.13
CA SER A 85 -1.28 33.35 -19.41
C SER A 85 -2.43 32.34 -19.42
N GLY A 86 -3.56 32.68 -20.05
CA GLY A 86 -4.73 31.79 -20.13
C GLY A 86 -4.41 30.41 -20.71
N ALA A 87 -3.46 30.33 -21.66
CA ALA A 87 -3.00 29.07 -22.22
C ALA A 87 -2.29 28.17 -21.18
N LEU A 88 -1.51 28.77 -20.27
CA LEU A 88 -0.84 28.03 -19.19
C LEU A 88 -1.83 27.55 -18.15
N VAL A 89 -2.84 28.36 -17.81
CA VAL A 89 -3.90 27.96 -16.86
C VAL A 89 -4.70 26.77 -17.42
N GLN A 90 -5.02 26.79 -18.72
CA GLN A 90 -5.72 25.68 -19.36
C GLN A 90 -4.86 24.40 -19.40
N ASP A 91 -3.57 24.50 -19.70
CA ASP A 91 -2.62 23.37 -19.66
C ASP A 91 -2.46 22.78 -18.26
N ILE A 92 -2.36 23.64 -17.24
CA ILE A 92 -2.27 23.19 -15.84
C ILE A 92 -3.56 22.47 -15.43
N GLY A 93 -4.73 23.01 -15.79
CA GLY A 93 -6.02 22.40 -15.49
C GLY A 93 -6.22 21.06 -16.19
N SER A 94 -5.86 20.96 -17.47
CA SER A 94 -5.97 19.71 -18.23
C SER A 94 -5.07 18.62 -17.65
N ARG A 95 -3.83 18.96 -17.27
CA ARG A 95 -2.89 18.05 -16.61
C ARG A 95 -3.38 17.58 -15.24
N ALA A 96 -3.85 18.49 -14.40
CA ALA A 96 -4.36 18.14 -13.08
C ALA A 96 -5.59 17.22 -13.18
N THR A 97 -6.46 17.47 -14.16
CA THR A 97 -7.60 16.59 -14.46
C THR A 97 -7.15 15.22 -14.98
N ALA A 98 -6.09 15.16 -15.81
CA ALA A 98 -5.52 13.90 -16.27
C ALA A 98 -4.95 13.07 -15.10
N SER A 99 -4.21 13.70 -14.18
CA SER A 99 -3.72 13.05 -12.95
C SER A 99 -4.85 12.55 -12.06
N LEU A 100 -5.95 13.33 -11.94
CA LEU A 100 -7.16 12.92 -11.20
C LEU A 100 -7.76 11.64 -11.79
N ASN A 101 -7.95 11.60 -13.10
CA ASN A 101 -8.52 10.45 -13.80
C ASN A 101 -7.62 9.22 -13.66
N LYS A 102 -6.30 9.37 -13.78
CA LYS A 102 -5.34 8.27 -13.59
C LYS A 102 -5.36 7.74 -12.15
N MET A 103 -5.45 8.60 -11.14
CA MET A 103 -5.56 8.14 -9.75
C MET A 103 -6.90 7.45 -9.45
N ASN A 104 -8.01 7.93 -10.03
CA ASN A 104 -9.29 7.22 -9.96
C ASN A 104 -9.22 5.83 -10.60
N GLN A 105 -8.56 5.72 -11.75
CA GLN A 105 -8.32 4.45 -12.42
C GLN A 105 -7.45 3.53 -11.56
N PHE A 106 -6.40 4.06 -10.93
CA PHE A 106 -5.54 3.33 -10.00
C PHE A 106 -6.32 2.78 -8.79
N PHE A 107 -7.15 3.60 -8.15
CA PHE A 107 -7.98 3.14 -7.04
C PHE A 107 -8.96 2.05 -7.47
N SER A 108 -9.59 2.20 -8.64
CA SER A 108 -10.52 1.21 -9.18
C SER A 108 -9.83 -0.11 -9.52
N TYR A 109 -8.67 -0.05 -10.19
CA TYR A 109 -7.92 -1.23 -10.62
C TYR A 109 -7.41 -2.07 -9.44
N HIS A 110 -6.92 -1.41 -8.37
CA HIS A 110 -6.44 -2.09 -7.17
C HIS A 110 -7.55 -2.33 -6.12
N MET A 111 -8.81 -2.08 -6.45
CA MET A 111 -9.96 -2.25 -5.53
C MET A 111 -9.78 -1.48 -4.21
N ILE A 112 -9.17 -0.29 -4.28
CA ILE A 112 -8.98 0.60 -3.14
C ILE A 112 -10.26 1.35 -2.85
N ASP A 113 -10.70 1.35 -1.59
CA ASP A 113 -11.90 2.09 -1.17
C ASP A 113 -11.61 3.61 -1.20
N SER A 114 -12.10 4.27 -2.24
CA SER A 114 -11.90 5.71 -2.43
C SER A 114 -12.68 6.50 -1.37
N TYR A 115 -11.98 7.34 -0.61
CA TYR A 115 -12.60 8.35 0.26
C TYR A 115 -13.07 9.55 -0.53
N GLY A 116 -12.33 9.86 -1.59
CA GLY A 116 -12.61 10.96 -2.48
C GLY A 116 -11.37 11.34 -3.26
N CYS A 117 -11.61 12.13 -4.30
CA CYS A 117 -10.57 12.75 -5.09
C CYS A 117 -10.90 14.23 -5.17
N ASP A 118 -10.25 15.01 -4.30
CA ASP A 118 -10.44 16.44 -4.19
C ASP A 118 -9.64 17.16 -5.28
N TYR A 119 -10.32 18.01 -6.04
CA TYR A 119 -9.70 18.90 -7.00
C TYR A 119 -9.98 20.36 -6.59
N SER A 120 -8.93 21.12 -6.26
CA SER A 120 -9.08 22.53 -5.90
C SER A 120 -8.36 23.44 -6.88
N THR A 121 -9.10 24.23 -7.66
CA THR A 121 -8.55 25.18 -8.63
C THR A 121 -8.00 26.46 -7.98
N SER A 122 -8.58 26.88 -6.84
CA SER A 122 -8.25 28.12 -6.14
C SER A 122 -7.24 27.95 -5.00
N GLY A 123 -6.64 26.78 -4.87
CA GLY A 123 -5.74 26.43 -3.76
C GLY A 123 -6.48 25.76 -2.60
N ILE A 124 -5.73 25.16 -1.69
CA ILE A 124 -6.27 24.35 -0.60
C ILE A 124 -6.16 25.14 0.71
N SER A 125 -7.30 25.41 1.35
CA SER A 125 -7.32 26.10 2.63
C SER A 125 -6.87 25.19 3.78
N PRO A 126 -6.10 25.72 4.76
CA PRO A 126 -5.54 24.96 5.87
C PRO A 126 -6.60 24.25 6.72
N ASP A 127 -7.68 24.94 7.10
CA ASP A 127 -8.70 24.35 7.96
C ASP A 127 -9.46 23.20 7.27
N ASN A 128 -9.68 23.34 5.96
CA ASN A 128 -10.34 22.33 5.15
C ASN A 128 -9.43 21.10 4.96
N ILE A 129 -8.14 21.29 4.70
CA ILE A 129 -7.21 20.16 4.53
C ILE A 129 -7.06 19.39 5.83
N GLU A 130 -6.95 20.10 6.96
CA GLU A 130 -6.86 19.49 8.28
C GLU A 130 -8.11 18.66 8.58
N THR A 131 -9.29 19.25 8.39
CA THR A 131 -10.57 18.58 8.67
C THR A 131 -10.75 17.34 7.80
N LYS A 132 -10.46 17.44 6.49
CA LYS A 132 -10.61 16.32 5.55
C LYS A 132 -9.60 15.20 5.79
N ILE A 133 -8.33 15.53 6.05
CA ILE A 133 -7.31 14.53 6.34
C ILE A 133 -7.59 13.81 7.66
N LYS A 134 -8.01 14.54 8.70
CA LYS A 134 -8.42 13.93 9.97
C LYS A 134 -9.64 13.02 9.80
N ALA A 135 -10.65 13.47 9.06
CA ALA A 135 -11.82 12.65 8.74
C ALA A 135 -11.45 11.39 7.94
N PHE A 136 -10.51 11.50 7.00
CA PHE A 136 -9.96 10.36 6.28
C PHE A 136 -9.26 9.36 7.21
N PHE A 137 -8.43 9.82 8.15
CA PHE A 137 -7.76 8.96 9.13
C PHE A 137 -8.71 8.30 10.15
N ASP A 138 -9.89 8.90 10.36
CA ASP A 138 -10.94 8.35 11.22
C ASP A 138 -11.85 7.35 10.49
N ARG A 139 -11.73 7.22 9.16
CA ARG A 139 -12.54 6.30 8.37
C ARG A 139 -12.33 4.86 8.81
N ARG A 140 -13.44 4.12 8.92
CA ARG A 140 -13.50 2.70 9.26
C ARG A 140 -14.21 1.91 8.17
N THR A 141 -13.96 0.62 8.13
CA THR A 141 -14.69 -0.32 7.27
C THR A 141 -16.15 -0.43 7.73
N SER A 142 -17.04 -0.88 6.84
CA SER A 142 -18.47 -1.09 7.13
C SER A 142 -18.72 -1.97 8.35
N ASP A 143 -17.77 -2.87 8.64
CA ASP A 143 -17.88 -3.91 9.64
C ASP A 143 -17.30 -3.46 11.00
N GLY A 144 -16.83 -2.20 11.11
CA GLY A 144 -16.37 -1.59 12.35
C GLY A 144 -14.85 -1.37 12.53
N PRO A 145 -13.92 -2.23 12.04
CA PRO A 145 -12.49 -2.01 12.23
C PRO A 145 -11.94 -0.91 11.29
N LYS A 146 -10.83 -0.28 11.69
CA LYS A 146 -10.08 0.64 10.81
C LYS A 146 -9.48 -0.11 9.62
N PHE A 147 -9.15 0.63 8.56
CA PHE A 147 -8.46 0.06 7.41
C PHE A 147 -7.04 -0.37 7.80
N ASP A 148 -6.55 -1.49 7.25
CA ASP A 148 -5.17 -1.92 7.45
C ASP A 148 -4.20 -0.89 6.84
N THR A 149 -4.59 -0.20 5.77
CA THR A 149 -3.73 0.72 4.99
C THR A 149 -4.47 1.95 4.51
N TYR A 150 -3.84 3.11 4.71
CA TYR A 150 -4.30 4.39 4.21
C TYR A 150 -3.32 4.86 3.13
N VAL A 151 -3.83 5.18 1.95
CA VAL A 151 -3.04 5.74 0.84
C VAL A 151 -3.45 7.19 0.65
N LEU A 152 -2.53 8.12 0.89
CA LEU A 152 -2.74 9.54 0.68
C LEU A 152 -1.92 9.99 -0.54
N TYR A 153 -2.61 10.38 -1.59
CA TYR A 153 -1.99 10.95 -2.78
C TYR A 153 -2.09 12.48 -2.75
N PHE A 154 -0.98 13.16 -3.01
CA PHE A 154 -0.96 14.62 -3.15
C PHE A 154 -0.18 15.04 -4.39
N SER A 155 -0.79 15.93 -5.17
CA SER A 155 -0.14 16.64 -6.25
C SER A 155 -0.52 18.11 -6.21
N GLY A 156 0.46 19.00 -6.27
CA GLY A 156 0.24 20.42 -6.12
C GLY A 156 1.52 21.23 -5.97
N ASP A 157 1.36 22.46 -5.51
CA ASP A 157 2.47 23.36 -5.22
C ASP A 157 3.12 23.02 -3.87
N THR A 158 4.45 23.08 -3.85
CA THR A 158 5.27 22.84 -2.66
C THR A 158 6.33 23.91 -2.56
N TYR A 159 6.65 24.32 -1.34
CA TYR A 159 7.79 25.21 -1.08
C TYR A 159 9.13 24.50 -1.31
N ASP A 160 10.22 25.27 -1.31
CA ASP A 160 11.58 24.74 -1.44
C ASP A 160 11.98 23.78 -0.30
N THR A 161 11.23 23.78 0.80
CA THR A 161 11.36 22.82 1.92
C THR A 161 10.70 21.47 1.64
N GLY A 162 9.87 21.38 0.59
CA GLY A 162 9.01 20.24 0.29
C GLY A 162 7.64 20.30 0.97
N ASP A 163 7.40 21.31 1.82
CA ASP A 163 6.12 21.48 2.51
C ASP A 163 5.04 21.91 1.53
N TRP A 164 3.81 21.44 1.75
CA TRP A 164 2.71 21.73 0.84
C TRP A 164 2.30 23.20 0.98
N ALA A 165 2.17 23.89 -0.15
CA ALA A 165 1.71 25.27 -0.17
C ALA A 165 0.18 25.29 -0.02
N LEU A 166 -0.29 25.98 1.02
CA LEU A 166 -1.70 26.21 1.28
C LEU A 166 -2.07 27.66 0.96
N THR A 167 -3.37 27.96 0.99
CA THR A 167 -3.80 29.37 0.91
C THR A 167 -3.26 30.20 2.06
N ASP A 168 -3.27 31.52 1.91
CA ASP A 168 -2.88 32.48 2.95
C ASP A 168 -1.40 32.38 3.38
N GLY A 169 -0.56 31.81 2.52
CA GLY A 169 0.88 31.67 2.76
C GLY A 169 1.24 30.66 3.84
N GLN A 170 0.27 29.83 4.26
CA GLN A 170 0.50 28.75 5.20
C GLN A 170 1.10 27.53 4.51
N SER A 171 1.75 26.67 5.30
CA SER A 171 2.41 25.47 4.82
C SER A 171 2.04 24.26 5.66
N LEU A 172 1.71 23.13 5.02
CA LEU A 172 1.60 21.86 5.73
C LEU A 172 2.96 21.15 5.75
N SER A 173 3.54 21.03 6.94
CA SER A 173 4.79 20.31 7.13
C SER A 173 4.56 18.80 7.21
N PHE A 174 5.59 18.03 6.86
CA PHE A 174 5.58 16.57 7.05
C PHE A 174 5.31 16.18 8.52
N GLN A 175 5.89 16.90 9.47
CA GLN A 175 5.73 16.59 10.90
C GLN A 175 4.29 16.78 11.35
N THR A 176 3.63 17.87 10.94
CA THR A 176 2.22 18.13 11.27
C THR A 176 1.31 17.03 10.74
N LEU A 177 1.54 16.57 9.51
CA LEU A 177 0.80 15.44 8.93
C LEU A 177 1.01 14.15 9.72
N LEU A 178 2.26 13.89 10.14
CA LEU A 178 2.61 12.73 10.96
C LEU A 178 1.95 12.80 12.34
N ASP A 179 1.91 13.97 12.97
CA ASP A 179 1.26 14.16 14.27
C ASP A 179 -0.26 13.89 14.18
N TRP A 180 -0.90 14.34 13.08
CA TRP A 180 -2.31 14.00 12.82
C TRP A 180 -2.51 12.50 12.65
N TRP A 181 -1.64 11.82 11.91
CA TRP A 181 -1.69 10.38 11.75
C TRP A 181 -1.48 9.64 13.08
N SER A 182 -0.45 10.02 13.82
CA SER A 182 -0.10 9.48 15.14
C SER A 182 -1.29 9.52 16.08
N SER A 183 -1.89 10.71 16.22
CA SER A 183 -3.02 10.96 17.12
C SER A 183 -4.25 10.08 16.84
N ARG A 184 -4.41 9.62 15.60
CA ARG A 184 -5.55 8.78 15.18
C ARG A 184 -5.21 7.30 15.08
N ASN A 185 -3.94 6.92 15.08
CA ASN A 185 -3.49 5.54 14.83
C ASN A 185 -2.91 4.81 16.06
N MET A 186 -2.88 5.45 17.23
CA MET A 186 -2.30 4.86 18.45
C MET A 186 -2.87 3.47 18.82
N ASP A 187 -4.13 3.20 18.49
CA ASP A 187 -4.84 2.00 18.98
C ASP A 187 -4.87 0.83 17.97
N THR A 188 -4.60 1.08 16.69
CA THR A 188 -4.92 0.14 15.60
C THR A 188 -3.71 -0.42 14.87
N GLY A 189 -2.57 0.27 14.88
CA GLY A 189 -1.36 -0.20 14.19
C GLY A 189 -1.49 -0.26 12.66
N SER A 190 -2.41 0.52 12.07
CA SER A 190 -2.56 0.67 10.63
C SER A 190 -1.32 1.31 10.01
N ARG A 191 -1.15 1.19 8.69
CA ARG A 191 -0.04 1.82 7.96
C ARG A 191 -0.50 2.95 7.05
N LEU A 192 0.37 3.93 6.85
CA LEU A 192 0.17 5.07 5.97
C LEU A 192 1.17 5.03 4.80
N ILE A 193 0.67 5.17 3.58
CA ILE A 193 1.46 5.29 2.36
C ILE A 193 1.18 6.65 1.75
N LEU A 194 2.21 7.48 1.65
CA LEU A 194 2.16 8.78 0.99
C LEU A 194 2.63 8.62 -0.46
N VAL A 195 1.85 9.06 -1.44
CA VAL A 195 2.25 9.11 -2.85
C VAL A 195 2.25 10.57 -3.28
N LEU A 196 3.42 11.12 -3.54
CA LEU A 196 3.59 12.55 -3.80
C LEU A 196 4.12 12.79 -5.21
N ASP A 197 3.34 13.51 -6.00
CA ASP A 197 3.73 14.02 -7.31
C ASP A 197 3.90 15.54 -7.22
N THR A 198 5.07 15.97 -6.77
CA THR A 198 5.43 17.39 -6.61
C THR A 198 6.91 17.63 -6.92
N ASN A 199 7.30 18.90 -7.06
CA ASN A 199 8.67 19.28 -7.40
C ASN A 199 9.68 18.98 -6.28
N HIS A 200 9.29 19.22 -5.01
CA HIS A 200 10.20 19.19 -3.86
C HIS A 200 9.88 18.09 -2.82
N SER A 201 8.90 17.21 -3.09
CA SER A 201 8.53 16.12 -2.17
C SER A 201 9.65 15.11 -1.88
N TYR A 202 10.70 15.05 -2.70
CA TYR A 202 11.88 14.22 -2.42
C TYR A 202 12.58 14.60 -1.10
N LEU A 203 12.37 15.80 -0.56
CA LEU A 203 12.92 16.24 0.72
C LEU A 203 12.31 15.49 1.91
N TRP A 204 11.06 15.02 1.80
CA TRP A 204 10.37 14.25 2.84
C TRP A 204 10.86 12.80 2.98
N VAL A 205 11.69 12.33 2.03
CA VAL A 205 12.33 11.00 2.08
C VAL A 205 13.23 10.84 3.31
N SER A 206 14.02 11.86 3.63
CA SER A 206 14.98 11.80 4.75
C SER A 206 14.30 11.74 6.13
N PRO A 207 13.28 12.58 6.42
CA PRO A 207 12.48 12.49 7.64
C PRO A 207 11.82 11.12 7.85
N ILE A 208 11.26 10.49 6.82
CA ILE A 208 10.54 9.22 6.96
C ILE A 208 11.43 8.09 7.46
N ARG A 209 12.70 8.08 7.06
CA ARG A 209 13.68 7.10 7.56
C ARG A 209 13.94 7.23 9.07
N ARG A 210 13.62 8.38 9.67
CA ARG A 210 13.81 8.65 11.10
C ARG A 210 12.59 8.27 11.94
N VAL A 211 11.43 8.03 11.33
CA VAL A 211 10.21 7.59 12.02
C VAL A 211 10.39 6.17 12.57
N TYR A 212 10.12 5.99 13.87
CA TYR A 212 10.32 4.72 14.58
C TYR A 212 9.02 4.01 14.93
N ASP A 213 8.02 4.75 15.43
CA ASP A 213 6.88 4.15 16.13
C ASP A 213 5.69 3.87 15.21
N GLU A 214 5.76 4.29 13.94
CA GLU A 214 4.65 4.24 13.00
C GLU A 214 5.03 3.63 11.66
N TYR A 215 4.10 2.86 11.08
CA TYR A 215 4.26 2.22 9.78
C TYR A 215 3.96 3.21 8.66
N VAL A 216 4.94 4.05 8.33
CA VAL A 216 4.82 5.04 7.24
C VAL A 216 5.74 4.68 6.07
N ALA A 217 5.25 4.86 4.85
CA ALA A 217 6.03 4.80 3.61
C ALA A 217 5.73 6.04 2.74
N ILE A 218 6.70 6.42 1.92
CA ILE A 218 6.56 7.45 0.89
C ILE A 218 6.99 6.90 -0.46
N GLN A 219 6.23 7.27 -1.47
CA GLN A 219 6.59 7.23 -2.88
C GLN A 219 6.60 8.67 -3.38
N THR A 220 7.70 9.10 -3.99
CA THR A 220 7.86 10.45 -4.52
C THR A 220 8.73 10.42 -5.77
N CYS A 221 8.75 11.52 -6.50
CA CYS A 221 9.65 11.73 -7.62
C CYS A 221 10.66 12.86 -7.35
N LYS A 222 11.73 12.86 -8.14
CA LYS A 222 12.64 14.00 -8.33
C LYS A 222 12.68 14.31 -9.83
N TYR A 223 12.31 15.53 -10.18
CA TYR A 223 12.39 16.02 -11.55
C TYR A 223 13.83 16.44 -11.85
N VAL A 224 14.42 15.84 -12.87
CA VAL A 224 15.72 16.26 -13.38
C VAL A 224 15.47 17.45 -14.30
N LYS A 225 16.08 18.59 -13.99
CA LYS A 225 16.04 19.74 -14.90
C LYS A 225 16.75 19.34 -16.19
N ALA A 226 16.06 19.45 -17.33
CA ALA A 226 16.65 19.19 -18.63
C ALA A 226 17.92 20.03 -18.78
N SER A 227 19.04 19.36 -19.02
CA SER A 227 20.33 20.04 -19.23
C SER A 227 20.48 20.57 -20.66
N ASP A 228 19.54 20.21 -21.54
CA ASP A 228 19.55 20.51 -22.97
C ASP A 228 18.24 21.22 -23.36
N PRO A 229 18.27 22.49 -23.80
CA PRO A 229 17.09 23.26 -24.17
C PRO A 229 16.39 22.76 -25.46
N GLU A 230 17.01 21.87 -26.23
CA GLU A 230 16.42 21.28 -27.45
C GLU A 230 15.66 19.96 -27.20
N SER A 231 15.77 19.34 -26.02
CA SER A 231 14.97 18.14 -25.70
C SER A 231 13.54 18.55 -25.33
N SER A 232 12.57 18.16 -26.15
CA SER A 232 11.17 18.58 -26.06
C SER A 232 10.41 18.09 -24.82
N ASP A 233 10.94 17.13 -24.05
CA ASP A 233 10.27 16.54 -22.89
C ASP A 233 10.86 17.01 -21.56
N VAL A 234 10.57 18.26 -21.19
CA VAL A 234 10.71 18.69 -19.80
C VAL A 234 9.59 18.00 -19.01
N ALA A 235 9.90 16.93 -18.29
CA ALA A 235 8.91 16.29 -17.43
C ALA A 235 8.40 17.28 -16.38
N ARG A 236 7.07 17.30 -16.23
CA ARG A 236 6.35 18.19 -15.30
C ARG A 236 5.60 17.35 -14.28
N VAL A 237 5.08 18.02 -13.25
CA VAL A 237 4.15 17.42 -12.29
C VAL A 237 3.03 16.67 -13.04
N GLY A 238 2.70 15.47 -12.61
CA GLY A 238 1.73 14.60 -13.29
C GLY A 238 2.36 13.56 -14.24
N SER A 239 3.56 13.81 -14.79
CA SER A 239 4.29 12.79 -15.56
C SER A 239 4.64 11.58 -14.69
N PHE A 240 5.04 11.83 -13.43
CA PHE A 240 5.31 10.75 -12.47
C PHE A 240 4.06 9.92 -12.22
N THR A 241 2.91 10.56 -11.99
CA THR A 241 1.65 9.86 -11.72
C THR A 241 1.21 8.99 -12.88
N LYS A 242 1.31 9.49 -14.12
CA LYS A 242 1.01 8.68 -15.31
C LYS A 242 1.85 7.39 -15.29
N ASP A 243 3.17 7.54 -15.22
CA ASP A 243 4.08 6.40 -15.28
C ASP A 243 3.94 5.45 -14.07
N PHE A 244 3.66 6.00 -12.89
CA PHE A 244 3.45 5.21 -11.67
C PHE A 244 2.18 4.36 -11.77
N VAL A 245 1.10 4.93 -12.29
CA VAL A 245 -0.17 4.21 -12.46
C VAL A 245 -0.04 3.15 -13.56
N ASP A 246 0.50 3.52 -14.72
CA ASP A 246 0.66 2.62 -15.87
C ASP A 246 1.53 1.39 -15.48
N TYR A 247 2.63 1.62 -14.75
CA TYR A 247 3.47 0.53 -14.23
C TYR A 247 2.74 -0.42 -13.28
N ASN A 248 1.92 0.12 -12.37
CA ASN A 248 1.20 -0.70 -11.39
C ASN A 248 -0.01 -1.43 -11.98
N GLN A 249 -0.51 -0.98 -13.14
CA GLN A 249 -1.52 -1.68 -13.93
C GLN A 249 -0.93 -2.76 -14.83
N GLY A 250 0.41 -2.88 -14.88
CA GLY A 250 1.12 -3.84 -15.72
C GLY A 250 1.25 -3.41 -17.17
N GLU A 251 1.06 -2.11 -17.47
CA GLU A 251 1.34 -1.56 -18.79
C GLU A 251 2.86 -1.42 -18.99
N GLU A 252 3.33 -1.67 -20.22
CA GLU A 252 4.74 -1.47 -20.55
C GLU A 252 5.06 0.02 -20.57
N LEU A 253 6.01 0.43 -19.72
CA LEU A 253 6.49 1.80 -19.72
C LEU A 253 7.36 2.07 -20.94
N GLU A 254 7.24 3.26 -21.53
CA GLU A 254 8.12 3.73 -22.60
C GLU A 254 9.60 3.74 -22.18
N GLN A 255 9.86 3.98 -20.90
CA GLN A 255 11.19 3.91 -20.28
C GLN A 255 11.09 3.18 -18.95
N ASN A 256 12.05 2.29 -18.67
CA ASN A 256 12.09 1.58 -17.40
C ASN A 256 12.48 2.54 -16.27
N TRP A 257 12.09 2.23 -15.04
CA TRP A 257 12.49 3.03 -13.88
C TRP A 257 14.01 3.09 -13.68
N ASN A 258 14.76 2.11 -14.19
CA ASN A 258 16.22 2.04 -14.08
C ASN A 258 16.97 2.89 -15.13
N ASP A 259 16.28 3.48 -16.10
CA ASP A 259 16.93 4.21 -17.20
C ASP A 259 17.43 5.58 -16.74
N LYS A 260 18.76 5.78 -16.81
CA LYS A 260 19.42 7.05 -16.42
C LYS A 260 19.03 8.25 -17.30
N LYS A 261 18.42 8.01 -18.46
CA LYS A 261 17.96 9.04 -19.39
C LYS A 261 16.59 9.62 -19.02
N ARG A 262 15.93 9.04 -18.01
CA ARG A 262 14.61 9.46 -17.59
C ARG A 262 14.65 10.83 -16.91
N SER A 263 13.72 11.69 -17.32
CA SER A 263 13.54 13.04 -16.76
C SER A 263 12.91 13.05 -15.36
N VAL A 264 12.30 11.93 -14.95
CA VAL A 264 11.68 11.71 -13.63
C VAL A 264 12.36 10.55 -12.91
N THR A 265 12.96 10.80 -11.76
CA THR A 265 13.54 9.76 -10.91
C THR A 265 12.55 9.38 -9.81
N ALA A 266 12.07 8.13 -9.80
CA ALA A 266 11.23 7.62 -8.71
C ALA A 266 12.07 7.28 -7.46
N LEU A 267 11.58 7.71 -6.31
CA LEU A 267 12.18 7.49 -5.01
C LEU A 267 11.11 6.98 -4.07
N TYR A 268 11.41 5.91 -3.33
CA TYR A 268 10.58 5.50 -2.21
C TYR A 268 11.44 5.37 -0.96
N GLN A 269 10.80 5.55 0.20
CA GLN A 269 11.42 5.30 1.49
C GLN A 269 10.39 4.83 2.49
N VAL A 270 10.84 4.00 3.43
CA VAL A 270 10.00 3.46 4.49
C VAL A 270 10.54 3.81 5.87
N SER A 271 9.63 3.84 6.84
CA SER A 271 9.90 3.90 8.28
C SER A 271 10.70 2.68 8.75
N ARG A 272 11.30 2.79 9.95
CA ARG A 272 12.17 1.72 10.47
C ARG A 272 11.43 0.47 10.89
N CYS A 273 10.20 0.61 11.35
CA CYS A 273 9.36 -0.50 11.77
C CYS A 273 8.56 -1.10 10.60
N TRP A 274 8.60 -0.55 9.39
CA TRP A 274 7.80 -0.99 8.24
C TRP A 274 7.76 -2.52 8.03
N THR A 275 8.89 -3.20 8.21
CA THR A 275 9.00 -4.67 8.03
C THR A 275 8.26 -5.52 9.04
N ASP A 276 7.85 -4.91 10.15
CA ASP A 276 7.22 -5.58 11.27
C ASP A 276 5.70 -5.48 11.19
N PHE A 277 5.19 -4.71 10.23
CA PHE A 277 3.78 -4.65 9.93
C PHE A 277 3.27 -6.01 9.47
N THR A 278 2.18 -6.44 10.08
CA THR A 278 1.41 -7.59 9.67
C THR A 278 -0.03 -7.15 9.51
N PHE A 279 -0.64 -7.46 8.37
CA PHE A 279 -2.06 -7.21 8.18
C PHE A 279 -2.87 -7.83 9.31
N HIS A 280 -3.98 -7.19 9.67
CA HIS A 280 -4.87 -7.75 10.68
C HIS A 280 -5.25 -9.18 10.27
N LEU A 281 -4.97 -10.11 11.18
CA LEU A 281 -5.35 -11.52 11.06
C LEU A 281 -6.64 -11.68 11.85
N PRO A 282 -7.60 -12.47 11.36
CA PRO A 282 -8.86 -12.66 12.06
C PRO A 282 -8.61 -13.13 13.49
N THR A 283 -9.25 -12.43 14.43
CA THR A 283 -9.26 -12.87 15.82
C THR A 283 -10.07 -14.16 15.96
N PRO A 284 -9.78 -15.04 16.94
CA PRO A 284 -10.55 -16.27 17.13
C PRO A 284 -12.07 -16.05 17.27
N GLY A 285 -12.48 -14.88 17.80
CA GLY A 285 -13.88 -14.46 17.89
C GLY A 285 -14.52 -14.15 16.54
N GLU A 286 -13.82 -13.42 15.67
CA GLU A 286 -14.30 -13.17 14.30
C GLU A 286 -14.40 -14.46 13.48
N ILE A 287 -13.47 -15.41 13.70
CA ILE A 287 -13.54 -16.73 13.06
C ILE A 287 -14.78 -17.48 13.54
N THR A 288 -15.09 -17.45 14.84
CA THR A 288 -16.28 -18.12 15.38
C THR A 288 -17.58 -17.51 14.87
N ASP A 289 -17.65 -16.18 14.79
CA ASP A 289 -18.85 -15.47 14.34
C ASP A 289 -19.11 -15.69 12.84
N HIS A 290 -18.05 -15.61 12.03
CA HIS A 290 -18.14 -15.90 10.59
C HIS A 290 -18.49 -17.37 10.32
N TRP A 291 -17.99 -18.29 11.14
CA TRP A 291 -18.30 -19.71 11.01
C TRP A 291 -19.76 -19.99 11.32
N ASP A 292 -20.29 -19.39 12.38
CA ASP A 292 -21.68 -19.57 12.80
C ASP A 292 -22.67 -18.92 11.82
N SER A 293 -22.27 -17.89 11.07
CA SER A 293 -23.09 -17.30 10.00
C SER A 293 -23.06 -18.08 8.68
N SER A 294 -21.94 -18.75 8.38
CA SER A 294 -21.67 -19.30 7.04
C SER A 294 -21.72 -20.82 6.95
N PHE A 295 -21.58 -21.53 8.07
CA PHE A 295 -21.48 -22.99 8.11
C PHE A 295 -22.44 -23.63 9.11
N PRO A 296 -22.94 -24.85 8.83
CA PRO A 296 -23.80 -25.59 9.75
C PRO A 296 -23.05 -25.99 11.04
N ARG A 297 -23.80 -26.04 12.15
CA ARG A 297 -23.28 -26.31 13.51
C ARG A 297 -22.52 -27.64 13.66
N LEU A 298 -22.74 -28.59 12.76
CA LEU A 298 -22.05 -29.89 12.73
C LEU A 298 -20.53 -29.76 12.50
N LEU A 299 -20.07 -28.66 11.89
CA LEU A 299 -18.66 -28.44 11.57
C LEU A 299 -17.89 -27.67 12.67
N LYS A 300 -18.53 -27.33 13.81
CA LYS A 300 -17.87 -26.68 14.97
C LYS A 300 -16.63 -27.40 15.53
N PRO A 301 -16.48 -28.74 15.54
CA PRO A 301 -15.23 -29.36 16.00
C PRO A 301 -14.03 -29.04 15.09
N LEU A 302 -14.23 -28.79 13.79
CA LEU A 302 -13.16 -28.37 12.88
C LEU A 302 -12.64 -26.98 13.22
N LEU A 303 -13.51 -26.09 13.71
CA LEU A 303 -13.13 -24.76 14.17
C LEU A 303 -12.10 -24.80 15.32
N LYS A 304 -12.23 -25.78 16.22
CA LYS A 304 -11.25 -26.00 17.29
C LYS A 304 -9.91 -26.45 16.73
N ALA A 305 -9.88 -27.31 15.70
CA ALA A 305 -8.64 -27.75 15.04
C ALA A 305 -7.95 -26.61 14.28
N VAL A 306 -8.71 -25.74 13.61
CA VAL A 306 -8.20 -24.54 12.92
C VAL A 306 -7.60 -23.53 13.91
N ASN A 307 -8.20 -23.39 15.10
CA ASN A 307 -7.70 -22.53 16.16
C ASN A 307 -6.56 -23.16 16.99
N PHE A 308 -6.41 -24.49 16.96
CA PHE A 308 -5.35 -25.23 17.65
C PHE A 308 -3.95 -24.92 17.10
N GLY A 309 -3.87 -24.42 15.87
CA GLY A 309 -2.64 -23.90 15.25
C GLY A 309 -2.22 -22.51 15.71
N GLY A 310 -2.84 -21.95 16.76
CA GLY A 310 -2.41 -20.73 17.46
C GLY A 310 -1.10 -20.94 18.24
N VAL A 311 -0.08 -21.49 17.59
CA VAL A 311 1.26 -21.59 18.17
C VAL A 311 1.94 -20.26 17.91
N GLY A 312 1.91 -19.42 18.94
CA GLY A 312 2.73 -18.23 19.05
C GLY A 312 4.15 -18.54 18.61
N ASN A 313 4.70 -17.59 17.85
CA ASN A 313 6.08 -17.52 17.40
C ASN A 313 7.02 -18.36 18.28
N PRO A 314 7.48 -19.54 17.83
CA PRO A 314 8.30 -20.41 18.65
C PRO A 314 9.60 -19.64 18.89
N CYS A 315 9.79 -19.23 20.14
CA CYS A 315 10.88 -18.37 20.61
C CYS A 315 10.69 -16.86 20.28
N CYS A 316 10.22 -16.10 21.28
CA CYS A 316 10.16 -14.63 21.27
C CYS A 316 11.50 -14.00 20.84
N CYS A 317 12.62 -14.62 21.21
CA CYS A 317 13.97 -14.18 20.85
C CYS A 317 14.25 -14.33 19.34
N VAL A 318 13.82 -15.43 18.71
CA VAL A 318 14.01 -15.68 17.27
C VAL A 318 13.16 -14.70 16.45
N GLY A 319 11.93 -14.43 16.90
CA GLY A 319 11.07 -13.41 16.31
C GLY A 319 11.71 -12.01 16.33
N CYS A 320 12.25 -11.59 17.48
CA CYS A 320 12.95 -10.31 17.61
C CYS A 320 14.20 -10.23 16.74
N VAL A 321 15.03 -11.27 16.72
CA VAL A 321 16.24 -11.32 15.88
C VAL A 321 15.88 -11.27 14.39
N MET A 322 14.85 -12.02 13.97
CA MET A 322 14.40 -12.03 12.59
C MET A 322 13.83 -10.67 12.16
N ARG A 323 13.07 -9.98 13.02
CA ARG A 323 12.64 -8.59 12.78
C ARG A 323 13.82 -7.65 12.65
N CYS A 324 14.79 -7.73 13.56
CA CYS A 324 16.04 -6.93 13.47
C CYS A 324 16.82 -7.19 12.18
N LEU A 325 16.93 -8.45 11.73
CA LEU A 325 17.56 -8.80 10.46
C LEU A 325 16.78 -8.27 9.26
N LYS A 326 15.44 -8.37 9.25
CA LYS A 326 14.58 -7.78 8.21
C LYS A 326 14.75 -6.26 8.14
N ARG A 327 14.76 -5.57 9.28
CA ARG A 327 15.00 -4.12 9.38
C ARG A 327 16.40 -3.75 8.86
N LYS A 328 17.44 -4.50 9.24
CA LYS A 328 18.82 -4.28 8.74
C LYS A 328 18.91 -4.52 7.24
N LYS A 329 18.29 -5.59 6.72
CA LYS A 329 18.22 -5.89 5.28
C LYS A 329 17.57 -4.73 4.52
N MET A 330 16.41 -4.25 4.95
CA MET A 330 15.74 -3.11 4.32
C MET A 330 16.57 -1.82 4.41
N LYS A 331 17.32 -1.60 5.49
CA LYS A 331 18.15 -0.41 5.66
C LYS A 331 19.38 -0.43 4.74
N TRP A 332 19.97 -1.60 4.51
CA TRP A 332 21.24 -1.76 3.79
C TRP A 332 21.02 -2.04 2.29
N LEU A 333 20.00 -2.82 1.97
CA LEU A 333 19.64 -3.25 0.62
C LEU A 333 18.13 -3.08 0.43
N PRO A 334 17.63 -1.83 0.38
CA PRO A 334 16.24 -1.60 0.02
C PRO A 334 15.99 -2.18 -1.38
N PRO A 335 14.93 -2.99 -1.58
CA PRO A 335 14.63 -3.56 -2.89
C PRO A 335 14.32 -2.46 -3.91
N LYS A 336 14.50 -2.70 -5.20
CA LYS A 336 14.10 -1.69 -6.21
C LYS A 336 12.59 -1.52 -6.28
N GLU A 337 11.88 -2.63 -6.06
CA GLU A 337 10.43 -2.69 -5.99
C GLU A 337 10.02 -3.22 -4.63
N LEU A 338 9.19 -2.48 -3.91
CA LEU A 338 8.63 -2.89 -2.63
C LEU A 338 7.16 -3.21 -2.81
N ASN A 339 6.80 -4.48 -2.72
CA ASN A 339 5.41 -4.91 -2.75
C ASN A 339 4.71 -4.44 -1.46
N THR A 340 3.59 -3.73 -1.60
CA THR A 340 2.79 -3.27 -0.47
C THR A 340 1.87 -4.38 0.05
N GLY A 341 1.61 -5.43 -0.71
CA GLY A 341 0.63 -6.47 -0.37
C GLY A 341 -0.81 -6.08 -0.72
N HIS A 342 -1.01 -5.01 -1.50
CA HIS A 342 -2.30 -4.58 -2.09
C HIS A 342 -2.25 -4.60 -3.62
N SER A 343 -1.50 -5.53 -4.20
CA SER A 343 -1.33 -5.67 -5.66
C SER A 343 -0.65 -4.49 -6.36
N PHE A 344 -0.18 -3.46 -5.64
CA PHE A 344 0.67 -2.39 -6.16
C PHE A 344 2.02 -2.33 -5.44
N LYS A 345 3.03 -1.80 -6.13
CA LYS A 345 4.43 -1.73 -5.70
C LYS A 345 4.90 -0.28 -5.58
N LEU A 346 5.75 -0.03 -4.59
CA LEU A 346 6.54 1.20 -4.50
C LEU A 346 7.84 0.98 -5.27
N VAL A 347 8.27 1.99 -6.02
CA VAL A 347 9.35 1.84 -7.01
C VAL A 347 10.45 2.86 -6.79
N ARG A 348 11.69 2.40 -6.97
CA ARG A 348 12.90 3.20 -6.92
C ARG A 348 13.71 3.00 -8.20
N SER A 349 14.16 4.14 -8.74
CA SER A 349 15.11 4.24 -9.86
C SER A 349 16.55 3.93 -9.43
#